data_AF-A0AAJ4ZJ24-F1
#
_entry.id   AF-A0AAJ4ZJ24-F1
#
_cell.length_a   1.000
_cell.length_b   1.000
_cell.length_c   1.000
_cell.angle_alpha   90.00
_cell.angle_beta   90.00
_cell.angle_gamma   90.00
#
_symmetry.space_group_name_H-M   'P 1'
#
loop_
_entity.id
_entity.type
_entity.pdbx_description
1 polymer ?
#
loop_
_entity_poly.entity_id
_entity_poly.type
_entity_poly.pdbx_seq_one_letter_code
_entity_poly.pdbx_strand_id
1 'polypeptide(L)'
;MKTEAYVEHGKWVTDHIAPINAIMTISTAILIPILDFLRPYFPYIGYVAGLAVLVFLALLIMKVLGFPKERQLHSSIVLCSGVCAAAFSVGAIASARHADQGGAIAASAPWAAQLQQTLLDIKNGKSDDPRVELKNIGVEWKSGNLLQASKDGDLRVVELFLKGGMPVSAGFSDGGQLPFYVIMNNYPKAKEQLALFKKYGVDLNDKNLAAPYSPHFVAPMEDWKHIEKAPNLYAVAKIEGHEEMASYLEELGVQTDSYPDWKKKQDYYKRRYSKCSVLGGCTIVEP
;
A
#
# COMPACT_ATOMS: atom_id res chain seq x y z
N MET A 1 -55.51 29.11 -34.23
CA MET A 1 -55.87 28.61 -32.88
C MET A 1 -55.50 27.14 -32.78
N LYS A 2 -54.32 26.81 -32.22
CA LYS A 2 -53.89 25.44 -31.83
C LYS A 2 -53.10 25.46 -30.49
N THR A 3 -53.13 26.58 -29.78
CA THR A 3 -52.19 26.91 -28.71
C THR A 3 -52.63 26.40 -27.34
N GLU A 4 -53.92 26.44 -26.99
CA GLU A 4 -54.39 26.01 -25.66
C GLU A 4 -54.26 24.49 -25.45
N ALA A 5 -54.74 23.69 -26.41
CA ALA A 5 -54.60 22.22 -26.34
C ALA A 5 -53.13 21.76 -26.34
N TYR A 6 -52.24 22.48 -27.02
CA TYR A 6 -50.80 22.16 -27.05
C TYR A 6 -50.12 22.51 -25.72
N VAL A 7 -50.52 23.62 -25.08
CA VAL A 7 -50.02 24.03 -23.77
C VAL A 7 -50.56 23.11 -22.66
N GLU A 8 -51.82 22.67 -22.75
CA GLU A 8 -52.43 21.75 -21.80
C GLU A 8 -51.83 20.33 -21.91
N HIS A 9 -51.60 19.85 -23.13
CA HIS A 9 -50.90 18.59 -23.36
C HIS A 9 -49.44 18.66 -22.91
N GLY A 10 -48.74 19.76 -23.19
CA GLY A 10 -47.37 20.01 -22.72
C GLY A 10 -47.25 19.98 -21.20
N LYS A 11 -48.17 20.65 -20.49
CA LYS A 11 -48.25 20.62 -19.02
C LYS A 11 -48.51 19.22 -18.49
N TRP A 12 -49.41 18.47 -19.12
CA TRP A 12 -49.68 17.09 -18.71
C TRP A 12 -48.43 16.20 -18.81
N VAL A 13 -47.68 16.32 -19.91
CA VAL A 13 -46.41 15.59 -20.12
C VAL A 13 -45.36 16.01 -19.08
N THR A 14 -45.14 17.30 -18.85
CA THR A 14 -44.13 17.77 -17.89
C THR A 14 -44.48 17.44 -16.45
N ASP A 15 -45.76 17.51 -16.07
CA ASP A 15 -46.16 17.34 -14.67
C ASP A 15 -46.35 15.86 -14.30
N HIS A 16 -46.64 15.00 -15.28
CA HIS A 16 -46.95 13.59 -15.01
C HIS A 16 -45.97 12.60 -15.61
N ILE A 17 -45.30 12.88 -16.74
CA ILE A 17 -44.39 11.92 -17.39
C ILE A 17 -42.92 12.21 -17.03
N ALA A 18 -42.52 13.49 -17.01
CA ALA A 18 -41.12 13.84 -16.71
C ALA A 18 -40.63 13.36 -15.33
N PRO A 19 -41.41 13.48 -14.22
CA PRO A 19 -40.98 12.99 -12.91
C PRO A 19 -40.87 11.46 -12.86
N ILE A 20 -41.74 10.76 -13.58
CA ILE A 20 -41.71 9.30 -13.73
C ILE A 20 -40.41 8.87 -14.40
N ASN A 21 -40.06 9.51 -15.52
CA ASN A 21 -38.82 9.21 -16.24
C ASN A 21 -37.58 9.51 -15.41
N ALA A 22 -37.58 10.59 -14.61
CA ALA A 22 -36.46 10.92 -13.73
C ALA A 22 -36.27 9.86 -12.64
N ILE A 23 -37.34 9.46 -11.93
CA ILE A 23 -37.27 8.43 -10.87
C ILE A 23 -36.86 7.08 -11.45
N MET A 24 -37.41 6.71 -12.61
CA MET A 24 -37.03 5.47 -13.31
C MET A 24 -35.56 5.50 -13.69
N THR A 25 -35.07 6.59 -14.28
CA THR A 25 -33.66 6.72 -14.71
C THR A 25 -32.72 6.64 -13.51
N ILE A 26 -33.00 7.37 -12.43
CA ILE A 26 -32.15 7.33 -11.23
C ILE A 26 -32.16 5.93 -10.60
N SER A 27 -33.34 5.32 -10.44
CA SER A 27 -33.46 4.01 -9.79
C SER A 27 -32.80 2.90 -10.61
N THR A 28 -32.99 2.92 -11.94
CA THR A 28 -32.56 1.80 -12.80
C THR A 28 -31.17 1.99 -13.38
N ALA A 29 -30.79 3.20 -13.78
CA ALA A 29 -29.51 3.46 -14.41
C ALA A 29 -28.39 3.77 -13.42
N ILE A 30 -28.71 4.16 -12.18
CA ILE A 30 -27.69 4.51 -11.17
C ILE A 30 -27.71 3.50 -10.02
N LEU A 31 -28.86 3.34 -9.36
CA LEU A 31 -28.90 2.56 -8.12
C LEU A 31 -28.64 1.06 -8.35
N ILE A 32 -29.22 0.45 -9.38
CA ILE A 32 -28.98 -0.97 -9.69
C ILE A 32 -27.49 -1.25 -9.99
N PRO A 33 -26.82 -0.50 -10.90
CA PRO A 33 -25.39 -0.68 -11.12
C PRO A 33 -24.53 -0.50 -9.87
N ILE A 34 -24.84 0.49 -9.03
CA ILE A 34 -24.10 0.72 -7.78
C ILE A 34 -24.28 -0.47 -6.83
N LEU A 35 -25.51 -0.94 -6.64
CA LEU A 35 -25.79 -2.09 -5.76
C LEU A 35 -25.16 -3.38 -6.27
N ASP A 36 -25.11 -3.57 -7.59
CA ASP A 36 -24.41 -4.70 -8.20
C ASP A 36 -22.89 -4.61 -8.01
N PHE A 37 -22.28 -3.45 -8.24
CA PHE A 37 -20.86 -3.22 -8.01
C PHE A 37 -20.45 -3.33 -6.54
N LEU A 38 -21.34 -2.95 -5.61
CA LEU A 38 -21.08 -3.05 -4.17
C LEU A 38 -21.43 -4.42 -3.58
N ARG A 39 -21.87 -5.39 -4.39
CA ARG A 39 -22.35 -6.69 -3.93
C ARG A 39 -21.43 -7.40 -2.92
N PRO A 40 -20.09 -7.44 -3.07
CA PRO A 40 -19.20 -8.07 -2.09
C PRO A 40 -19.33 -7.48 -0.68
N TYR A 41 -19.67 -6.19 -0.55
CA TYR A 41 -19.92 -5.52 0.73
C TYR A 41 -21.40 -5.54 1.12
N PHE A 42 -22.28 -5.55 0.12
CA PHE A 42 -23.73 -5.47 0.29
C PHE A 42 -24.44 -6.62 -0.45
N PRO A 43 -24.41 -7.86 0.07
CA PRO A 43 -25.02 -9.04 -0.56
C PRO A 43 -26.57 -9.05 -0.48
N TYR A 44 -27.18 -7.88 -0.30
CA TYR A 44 -28.59 -7.70 0.06
C TYR A 44 -29.43 -7.09 -1.08
N ILE A 45 -28.90 -7.05 -2.31
CA ILE A 45 -29.65 -6.56 -3.49
C ILE A 45 -30.98 -7.30 -3.69
N GLY A 46 -31.03 -8.60 -3.34
CA GLY A 46 -32.27 -9.39 -3.36
C GLY A 46 -33.32 -8.90 -2.35
N TYR A 47 -32.91 -8.44 -1.16
CA TYR A 47 -33.82 -7.85 -0.19
C TYR A 47 -34.37 -6.50 -0.66
N VAL A 48 -33.52 -5.67 -1.29
CA VAL A 48 -33.96 -4.40 -1.90
C VAL A 48 -34.99 -4.65 -3.00
N ALA A 49 -34.75 -5.64 -3.87
CA ALA A 49 -35.71 -6.04 -4.89
C ALA A 49 -37.02 -6.56 -4.29
N GLY A 50 -36.95 -7.41 -3.26
CA GLY A 50 -38.13 -7.91 -2.55
C GLY A 50 -38.95 -6.77 -1.93
N LEU A 51 -38.30 -5.80 -1.31
CA LEU A 51 -38.97 -4.62 -0.74
C LEU A 51 -39.64 -3.76 -1.82
N ALA A 52 -38.99 -3.55 -2.97
CA ALA A 52 -39.59 -2.82 -4.09
C ALA A 52 -40.85 -3.52 -4.61
N VAL A 53 -40.84 -4.85 -4.72
CA VAL A 53 -42.02 -5.64 -5.11
C VAL A 53 -43.13 -5.52 -4.07
N LEU A 54 -42.82 -5.60 -2.77
CA LEU A 54 -43.82 -5.45 -1.71
C LEU A 54 -44.49 -4.07 -1.74
N VAL A 55 -43.73 -3.00 -1.95
CA VAL A 55 -44.27 -1.64 -2.07
C VAL A 55 -45.19 -1.54 -3.30
N PHE A 56 -44.78 -2.09 -4.45
CA PHE A 56 -45.64 -2.13 -5.63
C PHE A 56 -46.95 -2.87 -5.37
N LEU A 57 -46.89 -4.06 -4.76
CA LEU A 57 -48.09 -4.84 -4.44
C LEU A 57 -49.01 -4.10 -3.48
N ALA A 58 -48.46 -3.43 -2.46
CA ALA A 58 -49.23 -2.61 -1.53
C ALA A 58 -49.95 -1.45 -2.25
N LEU A 59 -49.23 -0.73 -3.12
CA LEU A 59 -49.81 0.37 -3.92
C LEU A 59 -50.88 -0.12 -4.89
N LEU A 60 -50.67 -1.28 -5.52
CA LEU A 60 -51.63 -1.92 -6.40
C LEU A 60 -52.90 -2.32 -5.65
N ILE A 61 -52.76 -2.96 -4.49
CA ILE A 61 -53.89 -3.34 -3.62
C ILE A 61 -54.66 -2.10 -3.18
N MET A 62 -53.97 -1.06 -2.70
CA MET A 62 -54.62 0.19 -2.31
C MET A 62 -55.40 0.83 -3.48
N LYS A 63 -54.84 0.80 -4.69
CA LYS A 63 -55.52 1.28 -5.90
C LYS A 63 -56.77 0.48 -6.25
N VAL A 64 -56.68 -0.86 -6.21
CA VAL A 64 -57.79 -1.77 -6.53
C VAL A 64 -58.92 -1.66 -5.49
N LEU A 65 -58.58 -1.53 -4.21
CA LEU A 65 -59.56 -1.40 -3.12
C LEU A 65 -60.08 0.03 -2.93
N GLY A 66 -59.57 1.02 -3.68
CA GLY A 66 -59.99 2.41 -3.59
C GLY A 66 -59.58 3.11 -2.27
N PHE A 67 -58.49 2.67 -1.63
CA PHE A 67 -57.93 3.29 -0.44
C PHE A 67 -56.79 4.27 -0.82
N PRO A 68 -56.69 5.45 -0.19
CA PRO A 68 -57.64 6.06 0.75
C PRO A 68 -58.86 6.68 0.04
N LYS A 69 -60.05 6.57 0.67
CA LYS A 69 -61.34 7.01 0.10
C LYS A 69 -61.42 8.50 -0.28
N GLU A 70 -60.58 9.35 0.31
CA GLU A 70 -60.59 10.80 0.10
C GLU A 70 -59.58 11.29 -0.98
N ARG A 71 -58.57 10.48 -1.32
CA ARG A 71 -57.60 10.78 -2.38
C ARG A 71 -57.21 9.50 -3.08
N GLN A 72 -57.84 9.22 -4.21
CA GLN A 72 -57.47 8.05 -5.01
C GLN A 72 -56.00 8.14 -5.45
N LEU A 73 -55.26 7.05 -5.25
CA LEU A 73 -53.89 6.89 -5.77
C LEU A 73 -53.88 7.12 -7.29
N HIS A 74 -52.99 7.99 -7.77
CA HIS A 74 -52.80 8.19 -9.20
C HIS A 74 -52.22 6.93 -9.83
N SER A 75 -52.77 6.51 -10.98
CA SER A 75 -52.32 5.32 -11.70
C SER A 75 -50.84 5.39 -12.12
N SER A 76 -50.32 6.60 -12.32
CA SER A 76 -48.91 6.85 -12.61
C SER A 76 -47.98 6.28 -11.52
N ILE A 77 -48.32 6.46 -10.24
CA ILE A 77 -47.49 6.00 -9.10
C ILE A 77 -47.42 4.47 -9.07
N VAL A 78 -48.55 3.81 -9.33
CA VAL A 78 -48.62 2.34 -9.38
C VAL A 78 -47.80 1.80 -10.55
N LEU A 79 -47.90 2.45 -11.72
CA LEU A 79 -47.09 2.07 -12.89
C LEU A 79 -45.59 2.28 -12.63
N CYS A 80 -45.19 3.41 -12.04
CA CYS A 80 -43.78 3.67 -11.71
C CYS A 80 -43.21 2.63 -10.76
N SER A 81 -43.92 2.35 -9.67
CA SER A 81 -43.49 1.35 -8.69
C SER A 81 -43.40 -0.04 -9.29
N GLY A 82 -44.30 -0.41 -10.21
CA GLY A 82 -44.25 -1.66 -10.95
C GLY A 82 -43.02 -1.77 -11.84
N VAL A 83 -42.70 -0.73 -12.61
CA VAL A 83 -41.49 -0.69 -13.45
C VAL A 83 -40.23 -0.76 -12.59
N CYS A 84 -40.16 -0.02 -11.48
CA CYS A 84 -39.05 -0.10 -10.54
C CYS A 84 -38.90 -1.50 -9.95
N ALA A 85 -40.00 -2.11 -9.48
CA ALA A 85 -39.98 -3.46 -8.91
C ALA A 85 -39.48 -4.50 -9.92
N ALA A 86 -39.91 -4.41 -11.19
CA ALA A 86 -39.41 -5.26 -12.26
C ALA A 86 -37.91 -5.05 -12.52
N ALA A 87 -37.46 -3.80 -12.61
CA ALA A 87 -36.05 -3.48 -12.85
C ALA A 87 -35.14 -3.98 -11.71
N PHE A 88 -35.49 -3.72 -10.45
CA PHE A 88 -34.73 -4.22 -9.30
C PHE A 88 -34.72 -5.74 -9.25
N SER A 89 -35.83 -6.40 -9.58
CA SER A 89 -35.88 -7.86 -9.64
C SER A 89 -34.94 -8.42 -10.70
N VAL A 90 -34.98 -7.87 -11.92
CA VAL A 90 -34.08 -8.28 -13.01
C VAL A 90 -32.62 -8.01 -12.64
N GLY A 91 -32.31 -6.82 -12.11
CA GLY A 91 -30.98 -6.46 -11.66
C GLY A 91 -30.46 -7.40 -10.56
N ALA A 92 -31.28 -7.70 -9.55
CA ALA A 92 -30.93 -8.62 -8.49
C ALA A 92 -30.68 -10.06 -8.99
N ILE A 93 -31.50 -10.55 -9.92
CA ILE A 93 -31.33 -11.87 -10.54
C ILE A 93 -30.04 -11.91 -11.36
N ALA A 94 -29.80 -10.91 -12.21
CA ALA A 94 -28.60 -10.82 -13.03
C ALA A 94 -27.34 -10.79 -12.14
N SER A 95 -27.35 -9.94 -11.12
CA SER A 95 -26.30 -9.86 -10.11
C SER A 95 -26.08 -11.20 -9.41
N ALA A 96 -27.16 -11.91 -9.05
CA ALA A 96 -27.08 -13.17 -8.29
C ALA A 96 -26.50 -14.34 -9.09
N ARG A 97 -26.69 -14.34 -10.42
CA ARG A 97 -26.07 -15.34 -11.30
C ARG A 97 -24.55 -15.21 -11.38
N HIS A 98 -24.02 -14.04 -11.08
CA HIS A 98 -22.59 -13.72 -11.10
C HIS A 98 -22.06 -13.38 -9.70
N ALA A 99 -22.67 -13.95 -8.66
CA ALA A 99 -22.33 -13.63 -7.28
C ALA A 99 -20.88 -13.98 -6.93
N ASP A 100 -20.38 -15.08 -7.47
CA ASP A 100 -19.01 -15.57 -7.36
C ASP A 100 -17.99 -14.64 -8.06
N GLN A 101 -18.44 -13.90 -9.06
CA GLN A 101 -17.63 -12.95 -9.84
C GLN A 101 -17.78 -11.49 -9.36
N GLY A 102 -18.42 -11.27 -8.21
CA GLY A 102 -18.59 -9.92 -7.64
C GLY A 102 -19.80 -9.15 -8.17
N GLY A 103 -20.69 -9.78 -8.95
CA GLY A 103 -21.86 -9.14 -9.58
C GLY A 103 -21.80 -9.15 -11.10
N ALA A 104 -22.87 -8.71 -11.76
CA ALA A 104 -23.00 -8.73 -13.21
C ALA A 104 -22.03 -7.76 -13.92
N ILE A 105 -21.75 -6.61 -13.31
CA ILE A 105 -20.80 -5.61 -13.84
C ILE A 105 -19.38 -6.15 -13.75
N ALA A 106 -18.98 -6.70 -12.61
CA ALA A 106 -17.65 -7.28 -12.44
C ALA A 106 -17.42 -8.48 -13.37
N ALA A 107 -18.44 -9.33 -13.56
CA ALA A 107 -18.40 -10.43 -14.51
C ALA A 107 -18.27 -9.98 -15.98
N SER A 108 -18.83 -8.82 -16.33
CA SER A 108 -18.83 -8.33 -17.72
C SER A 108 -17.65 -7.42 -18.05
N ALA A 109 -17.03 -6.79 -17.06
CA ALA A 109 -16.00 -5.78 -17.25
C ALA A 109 -14.76 -6.05 -16.39
N PRO A 110 -13.61 -6.46 -16.99
CA PRO A 110 -12.38 -6.75 -16.23
C PRO A 110 -11.88 -5.57 -15.39
N TRP A 111 -12.03 -4.34 -15.88
CA TRP A 111 -11.63 -3.13 -15.15
C TRP A 111 -12.48 -2.93 -13.88
N ALA A 112 -13.76 -3.30 -13.92
CA ALA A 112 -14.66 -3.15 -12.78
C ALA A 112 -14.33 -4.22 -11.73
N ALA A 113 -14.06 -5.46 -12.15
CA ALA A 113 -13.57 -6.50 -11.26
C ALA A 113 -12.25 -6.10 -10.58
N GLN A 114 -11.30 -5.54 -11.34
CA GLN A 114 -10.02 -5.08 -10.78
C GLN A 114 -10.20 -3.93 -9.78
N LEU A 115 -11.08 -2.97 -10.09
CA LEU A 115 -11.39 -1.87 -9.19
C LEU A 115 -12.06 -2.38 -7.90
N GLN A 116 -13.03 -3.27 -8.03
CA GLN A 116 -13.74 -3.88 -6.91
C GLN A 116 -12.79 -4.70 -6.02
N GLN A 117 -11.88 -5.46 -6.62
CA GLN A 117 -10.85 -6.21 -5.89
C GLN A 117 -9.89 -5.27 -5.17
N THR A 118 -9.46 -4.18 -5.83
CA THR A 118 -8.60 -3.16 -5.19
C THR A 118 -9.28 -2.56 -3.96
N LEU A 119 -10.58 -2.26 -4.04
CA LEU A 119 -11.34 -1.77 -2.89
C LEU A 119 -11.43 -2.82 -1.78
N LEU A 120 -11.58 -4.11 -2.12
CA LEU A 120 -11.65 -5.21 -1.15
C LEU A 120 -10.33 -5.43 -0.43
N ASP A 121 -9.23 -5.30 -1.16
CA ASP A 121 -7.88 -5.43 -0.63
C ASP A 121 -7.50 -4.25 0.28
N ILE A 122 -8.27 -3.15 0.27
CA ILE A 122 -8.12 -1.99 1.16
C ILE A 122 -9.10 -2.14 2.33
N LYS A 123 -8.65 -2.75 3.43
CA LYS A 123 -9.39 -2.80 4.70
C LYS A 123 -9.04 -1.58 5.54
N ASN A 124 -10.03 -0.75 5.89
CA ASN A 124 -9.86 0.43 6.74
C ASN A 124 -8.81 1.44 6.22
N GLY A 125 -8.69 1.59 4.90
CA GLY A 125 -7.68 2.46 4.27
C GLY A 125 -6.27 1.89 4.28
N LYS A 126 -6.10 0.59 4.59
CA LYS A 126 -4.82 -0.12 4.56
C LYS A 126 -4.94 -1.41 3.75
N SER A 127 -3.91 -1.74 2.99
CA SER A 127 -3.79 -3.05 2.34
C SER A 127 -2.89 -4.00 3.13
N ASP A 128 -3.26 -5.28 3.17
CA ASP A 128 -2.41 -6.34 3.72
C ASP A 128 -1.19 -6.62 2.83
N ASP A 129 -1.33 -6.37 1.51
CA ASP A 129 -0.24 -6.41 0.53
C ASP A 129 0.65 -5.16 0.67
N PRO A 130 1.94 -5.31 1.01
CA PRO A 130 2.82 -4.18 1.25
C PRO A 130 3.07 -3.31 0.01
N ARG A 131 3.03 -3.89 -1.19
CA ARG A 131 3.27 -3.17 -2.45
C ARG A 131 2.05 -2.34 -2.85
N VAL A 132 0.85 -2.89 -2.62
CA VAL A 132 -0.40 -2.16 -2.79
C VAL A 132 -0.48 -1.02 -1.78
N GLU A 133 -0.14 -1.29 -0.52
CA GLU A 133 -0.15 -0.28 0.54
C GLU A 133 0.84 0.87 0.25
N LEU A 134 2.06 0.57 -0.21
CA LEU A 134 3.02 1.59 -0.65
C LEU A 134 2.44 2.47 -1.76
N LYS A 135 1.83 1.85 -2.77
CA LYS A 135 1.16 2.58 -3.85
C LYS A 135 0.04 3.48 -3.32
N ASN A 136 -0.76 2.99 -2.38
CA ASN A 136 -1.87 3.75 -1.78
C ASN A 136 -1.40 4.99 -1.01
N ILE A 137 -0.21 4.93 -0.39
CA ILE A 137 0.41 6.08 0.29
C ILE A 137 1.31 6.92 -0.64
N GLY A 138 1.26 6.69 -1.95
CA GLY A 138 1.99 7.47 -2.95
C GLY A 138 3.48 7.13 -3.06
N VAL A 139 3.91 5.97 -2.55
CA VAL A 139 5.30 5.51 -2.61
C VAL A 139 5.43 4.39 -3.65
N GLU A 140 6.26 4.63 -4.67
CA GLU A 140 6.52 3.60 -5.70
C GLU A 140 7.48 2.52 -5.20
N TRP A 141 7.32 1.28 -5.69
CA TRP A 141 8.20 0.16 -5.37
C TRP A 141 9.58 0.29 -6.07
N LYS A 142 10.46 1.11 -5.51
CA LYS A 142 11.83 1.37 -6.02
C LYS A 142 12.85 1.38 -4.87
N SER A 143 14.04 0.85 -5.13
CA SER A 143 15.13 0.81 -4.13
C SER A 143 15.53 2.20 -3.61
N GLY A 144 15.53 3.21 -4.49
CA GLY A 144 15.78 4.60 -4.10
C GLY A 144 14.78 5.13 -3.06
N ASN A 145 13.52 4.69 -3.12
CA ASN A 145 12.49 5.09 -2.15
C ASN A 145 12.69 4.39 -0.79
N LEU A 146 13.17 3.14 -0.77
CA LEU A 146 13.57 2.47 0.47
C LEU A 146 14.74 3.21 1.13
N LEU A 147 15.78 3.55 0.36
CA LEU A 147 16.91 4.33 0.88
C LEU A 147 16.45 5.69 1.41
N GLN A 148 15.59 6.40 0.68
CA GLN A 148 15.07 7.70 1.11
C GLN A 148 14.25 7.58 2.40
N ALA A 149 13.33 6.60 2.49
CA ALA A 149 12.54 6.36 3.70
C ALA A 149 13.42 6.04 4.93
N SER A 150 14.52 5.32 4.71
CA SER A 150 15.51 5.04 5.75
C SER A 150 16.26 6.30 6.20
N LYS A 151 16.65 7.19 5.28
CA LYS A 151 17.25 8.50 5.60
C LYS A 151 16.29 9.42 6.35
N ASP A 152 15.00 9.33 6.04
CA ASP A 152 13.96 10.15 6.66
C ASP A 152 13.47 9.56 8.00
N GLY A 153 13.84 8.31 8.33
CA GLY A 153 13.35 7.62 9.52
C GLY A 153 11.87 7.24 9.46
N ASP A 154 11.31 7.08 8.25
CA ASP A 154 9.95 6.60 8.03
C ASP A 154 9.89 5.08 8.20
N LEU A 155 9.76 4.65 9.46
CA LEU A 155 9.68 3.24 9.82
C LEU A 155 8.51 2.52 9.16
N ARG A 156 7.39 3.20 8.87
CA ARG A 156 6.23 2.56 8.22
C ARG A 156 6.59 2.18 6.79
N VAL A 157 7.16 3.11 6.03
CA VAL A 157 7.55 2.86 4.64
C VAL A 157 8.67 1.81 4.58
N VAL A 158 9.68 1.91 5.46
CA VAL A 158 10.75 0.91 5.58
C VAL A 158 10.18 -0.49 5.87
N GLU A 159 9.27 -0.61 6.85
CA GLU A 159 8.63 -1.87 7.19
C GLU A 159 7.83 -2.46 6.01
N LEU A 160 7.12 -1.63 5.24
CA LEU A 160 6.38 -2.10 4.06
C LEU A 160 7.30 -2.63 2.96
N PHE A 161 8.44 -1.97 2.71
CA PHE A 161 9.43 -2.47 1.75
C PHE A 161 10.02 -3.81 2.19
N LEU A 162 10.38 -3.95 3.46
CA LEU A 162 10.93 -5.19 4.00
C LEU A 162 9.89 -6.31 3.98
N LYS A 163 8.66 -6.03 4.43
CA LYS A 163 7.53 -6.97 4.39
C LYS A 163 7.21 -7.42 2.96
N GLY A 164 7.35 -6.54 1.97
CA GLY A 164 7.17 -6.85 0.55
C GLY A 164 8.34 -7.59 -0.11
N GLY A 165 9.39 -7.89 0.66
CA GLY A 165 10.56 -8.67 0.24
C GLY A 165 11.62 -7.89 -0.53
N MET A 166 11.68 -6.55 -0.40
CA MET A 166 12.78 -5.79 -0.98
C MET A 166 14.08 -6.11 -0.22
N PRO A 167 15.16 -6.58 -0.90
CA PRO A 167 16.41 -6.87 -0.21
C PRO A 167 17.09 -5.58 0.24
N VAL A 168 17.76 -5.63 1.41
CA VAL A 168 18.50 -4.48 1.96
C VAL A 168 19.73 -4.07 1.15
N SER A 169 20.14 -4.91 0.18
CA SER A 169 21.18 -4.61 -0.80
C SER A 169 20.65 -3.89 -2.05
N ALA A 170 19.33 -3.67 -2.17
CA ALA A 170 18.76 -3.06 -3.37
C ALA A 170 19.21 -1.60 -3.55
N GLY A 171 19.76 -1.27 -4.72
CA GLY A 171 20.07 0.10 -5.11
C GLY A 171 21.47 0.61 -4.74
N PHE A 172 22.35 -0.27 -4.27
CA PHE A 172 23.75 0.08 -3.97
C PHE A 172 24.69 -0.57 -4.98
N SER A 173 25.44 0.25 -5.73
CA SER A 173 26.41 -0.21 -6.75
C SER A 173 27.84 -0.31 -6.23
N ASP A 174 28.12 0.27 -5.07
CA ASP A 174 29.42 0.28 -4.39
C ASP A 174 29.63 -0.93 -3.46
N GLY A 175 28.67 -1.85 -3.44
CA GLY A 175 28.70 -3.04 -2.58
C GLY A 175 28.28 -2.79 -1.13
N GLY A 176 27.89 -1.55 -0.79
CA GLY A 176 27.25 -1.22 0.47
C GLY A 176 25.83 -1.79 0.57
N GLN A 177 25.30 -1.89 1.78
CA GLN A 177 23.94 -2.36 2.03
C GLN A 177 23.24 -1.43 3.04
N LEU A 178 21.92 -1.41 3.07
CA LEU A 178 21.18 -0.43 3.87
C LEU A 178 21.56 -0.41 5.38
N PRO A 179 21.73 -1.55 6.09
CA PRO A 179 22.18 -1.57 7.48
C PRO A 179 23.52 -0.88 7.69
N PHE A 180 24.45 -1.00 6.74
CA PHE A 180 25.72 -0.30 6.77
C PHE A 180 25.52 1.21 6.83
N TYR A 181 24.73 1.78 5.90
CA TYR A 181 24.51 3.23 5.82
C TYR A 181 23.70 3.78 6.98
N VAL A 182 22.76 3.00 7.52
CA VAL A 182 22.01 3.37 8.72
C VAL A 182 22.97 3.60 9.89
N ILE A 183 23.95 2.71 10.06
CA ILE A 183 24.96 2.83 11.10
C ILE A 183 25.97 3.92 10.76
N MET A 184 26.59 3.86 9.58
CA MET A 184 27.69 4.74 9.19
C MET A 184 27.28 6.21 9.23
N ASN A 185 26.06 6.54 8.78
CA ASN A 185 25.57 7.92 8.75
C ASN A 185 24.65 8.26 9.93
N ASN A 186 24.47 7.35 10.89
CA ASN A 186 23.55 7.50 12.02
C ASN A 186 22.16 8.00 11.59
N TYR A 187 21.50 7.27 10.69
CA TYR A 187 20.18 7.67 10.19
C TYR A 187 19.14 7.77 11.32
N PRO A 188 18.10 8.62 11.18
CA PRO A 188 17.06 8.76 12.18
C PRO A 188 16.41 7.41 12.52
N LYS A 189 16.18 7.16 13.81
CA LYS A 189 15.62 5.89 14.32
C LYS A 189 16.41 4.64 13.90
N ALA A 190 17.74 4.76 13.84
CA ALA A 190 18.62 3.67 13.42
C ALA A 190 18.42 2.38 14.23
N LYS A 191 18.21 2.48 15.56
CA LYS A 191 17.97 1.31 16.42
C LYS A 191 16.70 0.56 15.98
N GLU A 192 15.61 1.29 15.75
CA GLU A 192 14.35 0.73 15.28
C GLU A 192 14.45 0.15 13.86
N GLN A 193 15.23 0.80 12.97
CA GLN A 193 15.49 0.27 11.65
C GLN A 193 16.28 -1.05 11.70
N LEU A 194 17.30 -1.16 12.55
CA LEU A 194 18.05 -2.41 12.77
C LEU A 194 17.16 -3.53 13.33
N ALA A 195 16.24 -3.19 14.25
CA ALA A 195 15.25 -4.13 14.75
C ALA A 195 14.29 -4.61 13.64
N LEU A 196 13.84 -3.71 12.76
CA LEU A 196 13.04 -4.07 11.59
C LEU A 196 13.80 -5.00 10.63
N PHE A 197 15.07 -4.70 10.32
CA PHE A 197 15.89 -5.56 9.47
C PHE A 197 15.96 -6.98 10.04
N LYS A 198 16.26 -7.14 11.33
CA LYS A 198 16.27 -8.44 12.01
C LYS A 198 14.90 -9.12 11.96
N LYS A 199 13.82 -8.39 12.25
CA LYS A 199 12.44 -8.89 12.22
C LYS A 199 12.07 -9.47 10.85
N TYR A 200 12.55 -8.87 9.76
CA TYR A 200 12.27 -9.30 8.39
C TYR A 200 13.37 -10.18 7.78
N GLY A 201 14.19 -10.82 8.62
CA GLY A 201 15.08 -11.90 8.21
C GLY A 201 16.47 -11.48 7.72
N VAL A 202 16.88 -10.23 7.96
CA VAL A 202 18.27 -9.82 7.72
C VAL A 202 19.15 -10.38 8.83
N ASP A 203 20.12 -11.21 8.45
CA ASP A 203 21.16 -11.68 9.38
C ASP A 203 22.16 -10.56 9.65
N LEU A 204 22.03 -9.90 10.81
CA LEU A 204 22.91 -8.80 11.20
C LEU A 204 24.37 -9.23 11.45
N ASN A 205 24.65 -10.55 11.51
CA ASN A 205 26.01 -11.09 11.56
C ASN A 205 26.62 -11.37 10.18
N ASP A 206 25.87 -11.14 9.08
CA ASP A 206 26.43 -11.27 7.73
C ASP A 206 27.57 -10.26 7.54
N LYS A 207 28.77 -10.79 7.32
CA LYS A 207 30.00 -10.03 7.10
C LYS A 207 29.91 -9.12 5.87
N ASN A 208 29.05 -9.45 4.91
CA ASN A 208 28.83 -8.62 3.72
C ASN A 208 28.04 -7.35 4.02
N LEU A 209 27.34 -7.28 5.16
CA LEU A 209 26.67 -6.04 5.58
C LEU A 209 27.66 -4.97 6.03
N ALA A 210 28.90 -5.31 6.34
CA ALA A 210 29.92 -4.36 6.79
C ALA A 210 30.82 -3.82 5.66
N ALA A 211 30.53 -4.14 4.39
CA ALA A 211 31.42 -3.88 3.25
C ALA A 211 31.11 -2.59 2.45
N PRO A 212 32.12 -1.99 1.75
CA PRO A 212 33.52 -1.83 2.12
C PRO A 212 33.79 -0.35 2.47
N TYR A 213 33.98 -0.06 3.74
CA TYR A 213 34.52 1.23 4.15
C TYR A 213 35.98 1.36 3.69
N SER A 214 36.29 2.34 2.83
CA SER A 214 37.47 3.20 2.99
C SER A 214 37.47 4.40 2.00
N PRO A 215 36.95 5.57 2.41
CA PRO A 215 37.33 6.84 1.78
C PRO A 215 38.33 7.66 2.61
N HIS A 216 38.55 7.33 3.88
CA HIS A 216 39.39 8.15 4.78
C HIS A 216 40.87 7.74 4.84
N PHE A 217 41.28 6.66 4.16
CA PHE A 217 42.68 6.31 3.97
C PHE A 217 43.09 6.47 2.51
N VAL A 218 43.35 7.72 2.12
CA VAL A 218 44.06 8.03 0.88
C VAL A 218 45.54 7.67 1.10
N ALA A 219 45.86 6.38 1.00
CA ALA A 219 47.23 5.92 0.76
C ALA A 219 47.35 5.52 -0.72
N PRO A 220 48.43 5.91 -1.43
CA PRO A 220 48.59 5.61 -2.85
C PRO A 220 48.54 4.10 -3.12
N MET A 221 48.01 3.75 -4.28
CA MET A 221 47.77 2.40 -4.79
C MET A 221 49.03 1.50 -4.74
N GLU A 222 48.97 0.44 -3.91
CA GLU A 222 49.50 -0.93 -4.10
C GLU A 222 49.33 -1.76 -2.80
N ASP A 223 49.31 -1.09 -1.63
CA ASP A 223 49.30 -1.71 -0.29
C ASP A 223 47.90 -1.98 0.32
N TRP A 224 46.81 -1.73 -0.41
CA TRP A 224 45.43 -1.91 0.09
C TRP A 224 45.06 -3.38 0.43
N LYS A 225 45.93 -4.34 0.12
CA LYS A 225 45.73 -5.76 0.45
C LYS A 225 45.72 -6.06 1.96
N HIS A 226 46.17 -5.12 2.80
CA HIS A 226 46.36 -5.35 4.24
C HIS A 226 45.27 -4.75 5.15
N ILE A 227 44.38 -3.89 4.63
CA ILE A 227 43.28 -3.34 5.43
C ILE A 227 42.11 -4.32 5.36
N GLU A 228 42.01 -5.18 6.38
CA GLU A 228 40.89 -6.11 6.53
C GLU A 228 39.55 -5.34 6.65
N LYS A 229 38.51 -5.79 5.95
CA LYS A 229 37.15 -5.25 6.09
C LYS A 229 36.71 -5.32 7.55
N ALA A 230 35.86 -4.38 7.97
CA ALA A 230 35.22 -4.46 9.28
C ALA A 230 34.50 -5.82 9.41
N PRO A 231 34.67 -6.55 10.52
CA PRO A 231 34.20 -7.92 10.63
C PRO A 231 32.67 -8.04 10.62
N ASN A 232 31.96 -7.00 11.09
CA ASN A 232 30.50 -6.94 11.15
C ASN A 232 30.03 -5.50 11.45
N LEU A 233 28.70 -5.34 11.57
CA LEU A 233 28.05 -4.06 11.87
C LEU A 233 28.41 -3.47 13.24
N TYR A 234 28.71 -4.30 14.25
CA TYR A 234 29.18 -3.83 15.56
C TYR A 234 30.50 -3.08 15.42
N ALA A 235 31.45 -3.64 14.66
CA ALA A 235 32.72 -2.97 14.37
C ALA A 235 32.52 -1.64 13.63
N VAL A 236 31.59 -1.56 12.68
CA VAL A 236 31.25 -0.30 11.98
C VAL A 236 30.78 0.76 12.98
N ALA A 237 29.84 0.41 13.87
CA ALA A 237 29.35 1.35 14.89
C ALA A 237 30.48 1.86 15.81
N LYS A 238 31.40 0.97 16.21
CA LYS A 238 32.56 1.35 17.04
C LYS A 238 33.57 2.24 16.32
N ILE A 239 33.80 2.01 15.02
CA ILE A 239 34.70 2.84 14.20
C ILE A 239 34.18 4.27 14.07
N GLU A 240 32.87 4.41 13.84
CA GLU A 240 32.20 5.71 13.69
C GLU A 240 31.92 6.41 15.04
N GLY A 241 32.23 5.76 16.17
CA GLY A 241 32.01 6.31 17.51
C GLY A 241 30.54 6.28 17.97
N HIS A 242 29.70 5.48 17.31
CA HIS A 242 28.29 5.29 17.67
C HIS A 242 28.14 4.26 18.80
N GLU A 243 28.67 4.58 19.99
CA GLU A 243 28.74 3.67 21.15
C GLU A 243 27.38 3.09 21.55
N GLU A 244 26.34 3.92 21.63
CA GLU A 244 24.99 3.42 21.95
C GLU A 244 24.44 2.45 20.91
N MET A 245 24.82 2.63 19.64
CA MET A 245 24.38 1.76 18.56
C MET A 245 25.16 0.44 18.59
N ALA A 246 26.44 0.48 18.94
CA ALA A 246 27.25 -0.71 19.17
C ALA A 246 26.67 -1.56 20.30
N SER A 247 26.33 -0.95 21.45
CA SER A 247 25.67 -1.65 22.56
C SER A 247 24.32 -2.24 22.13
N TYR A 248 23.53 -1.50 21.34
CA TYR A 248 22.26 -2.00 20.85
C TYR A 248 22.41 -3.16 19.84
N LEU A 249 23.45 -3.17 19.01
CA LEU A 249 23.75 -4.28 18.11
C LEU A 249 24.14 -5.54 18.90
N GLU A 250 24.87 -5.39 20.00
CA GLU A 250 25.15 -6.49 20.93
C GLU A 250 23.85 -7.05 21.55
N GLU A 251 22.94 -6.18 22.01
CA GLU A 251 21.60 -6.59 22.48
C GLU A 251 20.79 -7.30 21.40
N LEU A 252 20.94 -6.91 20.14
CA LEU A 252 20.35 -7.58 18.98
C LEU A 252 21.08 -8.88 18.59
N GLY A 253 22.13 -9.29 19.31
CA GLY A 253 22.84 -10.56 19.10
C GLY A 253 23.89 -10.52 17.99
N VAL A 254 24.41 -9.33 17.66
CA VAL A 254 25.58 -9.20 16.79
C VAL A 254 26.85 -9.56 17.58
N GLN A 255 27.72 -10.38 16.99
CA GLN A 255 28.96 -10.84 17.61
C GLN A 255 29.92 -9.67 17.89
N THR A 256 30.50 -9.60 19.09
CA THR A 256 31.40 -8.50 19.50
C THR A 256 32.87 -8.92 19.62
N ASP A 257 33.12 -10.22 19.68
CA ASP A 257 34.44 -10.86 19.90
C ASP A 257 35.46 -10.60 18.79
N SER A 258 34.99 -10.44 17.55
CA SER A 258 35.85 -10.19 16.40
C SER A 258 36.42 -8.77 16.34
N TYR A 259 35.85 -7.80 17.06
CA TYR A 259 36.27 -6.40 16.99
C TYR A 259 37.63 -6.11 17.64
N PRO A 260 37.94 -6.55 18.89
CA PRO A 260 39.22 -6.26 19.54
C PRO A 260 40.45 -6.72 18.75
N ASP A 261 40.43 -7.96 18.24
CA ASP A 261 41.54 -8.52 17.47
C ASP A 261 41.70 -7.83 16.12
N TRP A 262 40.58 -7.58 15.43
CA TRP A 262 40.59 -6.81 14.19
C TRP A 262 41.15 -5.40 14.41
N LYS A 263 40.69 -4.69 15.45
CA LYS A 263 41.15 -3.34 15.78
C LYS A 263 42.64 -3.29 16.08
N LYS A 264 43.16 -4.27 16.83
CA LYS A 264 44.59 -4.40 17.13
C LYS A 264 45.44 -4.57 15.86
N LYS A 265 44.99 -5.40 14.91
CA LYS A 265 45.64 -5.55 13.59
C LYS A 265 45.61 -4.26 12.79
N GLN A 266 44.45 -3.58 12.73
CA GLN A 266 44.32 -2.30 12.02
C GLN A 266 45.24 -1.23 12.61
N ASP A 267 45.33 -1.12 13.94
CA ASP A 267 46.21 -0.17 14.59
C ASP A 267 47.69 -0.50 14.38
N TYR A 268 48.05 -1.79 14.31
CA TYR A 268 49.39 -2.22 13.92
C TYR A 268 49.74 -1.74 12.51
N TYR A 269 48.88 -1.99 11.53
CA TYR A 269 49.10 -1.54 10.15
C TYR A 269 49.11 -0.01 10.06
N LYS A 270 48.17 0.69 10.70
CA LYS A 270 48.15 2.15 10.75
C LYS A 270 49.48 2.72 11.27
N ARG A 271 50.03 2.18 12.37
CA ARG A 271 51.35 2.60 12.90
C ARG A 271 52.50 2.27 11.97
N ARG A 272 52.46 1.13 11.29
CA ARG A 272 53.51 0.68 10.36
C ARG A 272 53.57 1.58 9.13
N TYR A 273 52.41 1.95 8.58
CA TYR A 273 52.33 2.72 7.32
C TYR A 273 52.24 4.23 7.54
N SER A 274 51.83 4.73 8.71
CA SER A 274 51.88 6.17 9.03
C SER A 274 53.30 6.73 9.17
N LYS A 275 54.33 5.87 9.14
CA LYS A 275 55.75 6.26 9.19
C LYS A 275 56.43 6.31 7.81
N CYS A 276 55.76 5.96 6.72
CA CYS A 276 56.32 6.13 5.38
C CYS A 276 56.07 7.59 4.93
N SER A 277 57.11 8.43 5.00
CA SER A 277 57.06 9.80 4.47
C SER A 277 57.20 9.81 2.95
N VAL A 278 56.55 10.78 2.31
CA VAL A 278 56.49 10.98 0.85
C VAL A 278 57.88 11.21 0.20
N LEU A 279 58.96 11.34 0.97
CA LEU A 279 60.29 11.70 0.45
C LEU A 279 61.47 10.85 0.95
N GLY A 280 61.25 9.68 1.55
CA GLY A 280 62.38 8.80 1.84
C GLY A 280 62.03 7.55 2.63
N GLY A 281 62.22 6.39 1.99
CA GLY A 281 62.42 5.05 2.58
C GLY A 281 61.54 4.63 3.75
N CYS A 282 60.69 3.63 3.54
CA CYS A 282 60.01 2.94 4.64
C CYS A 282 61.06 2.23 5.52
N THR A 283 61.24 2.70 6.76
CA THR A 283 62.00 1.95 7.76
C THR A 283 61.05 0.97 8.43
N ILE A 284 61.26 -0.32 8.13
CA ILE A 284 60.63 -1.42 8.86
C ILE A 284 61.16 -1.37 10.30
N VAL A 285 60.33 -0.95 11.25
CA VAL A 285 60.62 -1.20 12.67
C VAL A 285 60.02 -2.56 12.99
N GLU A 286 60.86 -3.60 12.97
CA GLU A 286 60.52 -4.88 13.59
C GLU A 286 60.45 -4.71 15.12
N PRO A 287 59.63 -5.51 15.83
CA PRO A 287 59.55 -5.46 17.29
C PRO A 287 60.88 -5.78 17.97
#